data_AF-A0A943FBX3-F1
#
_entry.id   AF-A0A943FBX3-F1
#
_cell.length_a   1.000
_cell.length_b   1.000
_cell.length_c   1.000
_cell.angle_alpha   90.00
_cell.angle_beta   90.00
_cell.angle_gamma   90.00
#
_symmetry.space_group_name_H-M   'P 1'
#
loop_
_entity.id
_entity.type
_entity.pdbx_description
1 polymer ?
#
loop_
_entity_poly.entity_id
_entity_poly.type
_entity_poly.pdbx_seq_one_letter_code
_entity_poly.pdbx_strand_id
1 'polypeptide(L)'
;MYSAKQMIVIRRDLHMRKGKIAAQAGHACVEAVLMALAREERLSDVVITGNVVTLRENCRQPTALSDWFEKGVAKICVYVDSEEALLAIDRQAKEAGILSALICDAGMTEFHGEPTYTCLAFEPRYPDEVDPITGALPLF
;
A
#
# COMPACT_ATOMS: atom_id res chain seq x y z
N MET A 1 -9.62 15.50 7.91
CA MET A 1 -8.71 15.26 6.77
C MET A 1 -7.51 14.52 7.33
N TYR A 2 -7.17 13.34 6.79
CA TYR A 2 -6.00 12.58 7.24
C TYR A 2 -4.73 13.30 6.80
N SER A 3 -3.68 13.37 7.64
CA SER A 3 -2.43 14.02 7.23
C SER A 3 -1.64 13.12 6.27
N ALA A 4 -1.56 11.81 6.54
CA ALA A 4 -0.96 10.82 5.65
C ALA A 4 -1.93 9.67 5.34
N LYS A 5 -1.74 9.02 4.20
CA LYS A 5 -2.58 7.90 3.75
C LYS A 5 -1.77 6.84 3.01
N GLN A 6 -2.31 5.64 2.96
CA GLN A 6 -1.81 4.54 2.15
C GLN A 6 -2.78 4.28 0.99
N MET A 7 -2.27 4.26 -0.23
CA MET A 7 -3.06 3.94 -1.41
C MET A 7 -2.91 2.45 -1.75
N ILE A 8 -4.02 1.79 -2.04
CA ILE A 8 -4.07 0.39 -2.48
C ILE A 8 -4.81 0.37 -3.82
N VAL A 9 -4.18 -0.17 -4.85
CA VAL A 9 -4.74 -0.24 -6.21
C VAL A 9 -5.03 -1.69 -6.55
N ILE A 10 -6.31 -2.01 -6.78
CA ILE A 10 -6.80 -3.37 -7.06
C ILE A 10 -7.10 -3.54 -8.56
N ARG A 11 -6.73 -4.69 -9.13
CA ARG A 11 -7.23 -5.13 -10.44
C ARG A 11 -8.67 -5.61 -10.34
N ARG A 12 -9.63 -4.82 -10.81
CA ARG A 12 -11.05 -5.19 -10.80
C ARG A 12 -11.41 -6.21 -11.89
N ASP A 13 -10.72 -6.14 -13.02
CA ASP A 13 -10.91 -7.02 -14.20
C ASP A 13 -10.68 -8.50 -13.90
N LEU A 14 -9.93 -8.82 -12.84
CA LEU A 14 -9.71 -10.20 -12.39
C LEU A 14 -10.94 -10.82 -11.73
N HIS A 15 -11.99 -10.04 -11.43
CA HIS A 15 -13.22 -10.51 -10.77
C HIS A 15 -12.97 -11.38 -9.53
N MET A 16 -11.90 -11.06 -8.78
CA MET A 16 -11.51 -11.78 -7.58
C MET A 16 -12.65 -11.83 -6.56
N ARG A 17 -12.80 -12.96 -5.86
CA ARG A 17 -13.76 -13.05 -4.74
C ARG A 17 -13.33 -12.11 -3.62
N LYS A 18 -14.30 -11.61 -2.84
CA LYS A 18 -14.08 -10.65 -1.72
C LYS A 18 -12.95 -11.08 -0.77
N GLY A 19 -12.90 -12.36 -0.41
CA GLY A 19 -11.84 -12.89 0.46
C GLY A 19 -10.44 -12.84 -0.17
N LYS A 20 -10.33 -13.08 -1.49
CA LYS A 20 -9.06 -12.98 -2.21
C LYS A 20 -8.61 -11.53 -2.28
N ILE A 21 -9.50 -10.60 -2.62
CA ILE A 21 -9.20 -9.16 -2.64
C ILE A 21 -8.64 -8.70 -1.29
N ALA A 22 -9.31 -9.06 -0.20
CA ALA A 22 -8.87 -8.71 1.15
C ALA A 22 -7.47 -9.27 1.47
N ALA A 23 -7.19 -10.53 1.09
CA ALA A 23 -5.89 -11.14 1.28
C ALA A 23 -4.78 -10.44 0.46
N GLN A 24 -5.03 -10.16 -0.81
CA GLN A 24 -4.06 -9.48 -1.70
C GLN A 24 -3.77 -8.05 -1.22
N ALA A 25 -4.81 -7.28 -0.86
CA ALA A 25 -4.66 -5.95 -0.27
C ALA A 25 -3.88 -6.00 1.06
N GLY A 26 -4.11 -7.03 1.87
CA GLY A 26 -3.36 -7.29 3.10
C GLY A 26 -1.87 -7.53 2.84
N HIS A 27 -1.55 -8.39 1.87
CA HIS A 27 -0.15 -8.65 1.46
C HIS A 27 0.54 -7.36 1.00
N ALA A 28 -0.11 -6.60 0.10
CA ALA A 28 0.42 -5.34 -0.42
C ALA A 28 0.66 -4.33 0.71
N CYS A 29 -0.32 -4.15 1.60
CA CYS A 29 -0.23 -3.24 2.72
C CYS A 29 0.94 -3.57 3.66
N VAL A 30 1.08 -4.85 4.05
CA VAL A 30 2.13 -5.30 4.97
C VAL A 30 3.51 -5.07 4.36
N GLU A 31 3.70 -5.51 3.12
CA GLU A 31 4.98 -5.38 2.42
C GLU A 31 5.36 -3.89 2.26
N ALA A 32 4.43 -3.04 1.82
CA ALA A 32 4.68 -1.61 1.66
C ALA A 32 5.08 -0.92 2.97
N VAL A 33 4.44 -1.26 4.09
CA VAL A 33 4.76 -0.68 5.39
C VAL A 33 6.11 -1.20 5.90
N LEU A 34 6.42 -2.49 5.74
CA LEU A 34 7.71 -3.05 6.14
C LEU A 34 8.86 -2.45 5.35
N MET A 35 8.70 -2.27 4.03
CA MET A 35 9.69 -1.57 3.21
C MET A 35 9.88 -0.12 3.66
N ALA A 36 8.80 0.60 3.98
CA ALA A 36 8.86 1.97 4.49
C ALA A 36 9.61 2.06 5.84
N LEU A 37 9.29 1.16 6.77
CA LEU A 37 9.97 1.05 8.07
C LEU A 37 11.45 0.73 7.91
N ALA A 38 11.80 -0.18 6.99
CA ALA A 38 13.18 -0.52 6.69
C ALA A 38 13.93 0.69 6.11
N ARG A 39 13.32 1.40 5.14
CA ARG A 39 13.94 2.57 4.50
C ARG A 39 14.13 3.74 5.46
N GLU A 40 13.21 3.95 6.40
CA GLU A 40 13.37 4.98 7.44
C GLU A 40 14.26 4.53 8.62
N GLU A 41 14.77 3.29 8.60
CA GLU A 41 15.52 2.68 9.71
C GLU A 41 14.73 2.71 11.03
N ARG A 42 13.46 2.30 10.98
CA ARG A 42 12.49 2.35 12.10
C ARG A 42 11.93 1.00 12.51
N LEU A 43 12.46 -0.11 11.99
CA LEU A 43 12.01 -1.45 12.40
C LEU A 43 12.13 -1.66 13.92
N SER A 44 13.17 -1.11 14.56
CA SER A 44 13.36 -1.15 16.02
C SER A 44 12.47 -0.18 16.81
N ASP A 45 11.84 0.78 16.12
CA ASP A 45 10.92 1.73 16.74
C ASP A 45 9.50 1.16 16.85
N VAL A 46 9.20 0.05 16.16
CA VAL A 46 7.89 -0.60 16.23
C VAL A 46 7.66 -1.14 17.63
N VAL A 47 6.61 -0.64 18.29
CA VAL A 47 6.23 -1.04 19.64
C VAL A 47 4.74 -1.32 19.72
N ILE A 48 4.35 -2.12 20.71
CA ILE A 48 2.94 -2.36 21.02
C ILE A 48 2.55 -1.41 22.15
N THR A 49 1.56 -0.56 21.92
CA THR A 49 0.98 0.32 22.94
C THR A 49 -0.48 -0.05 23.15
N GLY A 50 -0.78 -0.69 24.28
CA GLY A 50 -2.09 -1.30 24.49
C GLY A 50 -2.32 -2.47 23.51
N ASN A 51 -3.34 -2.36 22.67
CA ASN A 51 -3.71 -3.38 21.67
C ASN A 51 -3.37 -2.98 20.23
N VAL A 52 -2.61 -1.89 20.03
CA VAL A 52 -2.25 -1.38 18.71
C VAL A 52 -0.74 -1.28 18.55
N VAL A 53 -0.30 -1.37 17.29
CA VAL A 53 1.10 -1.13 16.91
C VAL A 53 1.28 0.37 16.68
N THR A 54 2.30 0.93 17.30
CA THR A 54 2.70 2.34 17.14
C THR A 54 4.20 2.40 16.87
N LEU A 55 4.70 3.60 16.57
CA LEU A 55 6.13 3.87 16.51
C LEU A 55 6.54 4.62 17.77
N ARG A 56 7.62 4.17 18.40
CA ARG A 56 8.22 4.81 19.55
C ARG A 56 8.53 6.27 19.21
N GLU A 57 8.11 7.17 20.09
CA GLU A 57 8.53 8.56 20.02
C GLU A 57 10.05 8.65 20.15
N ASN A 58 10.66 9.34 19.19
CA ASN A 58 12.05 9.71 19.23
C ASN A 58 12.16 11.16 18.73
N CYS A 59 13.28 11.82 18.99
CA CYS A 59 13.51 13.21 18.55
C CYS A 59 13.72 13.33 17.02
N ARG A 60 13.17 12.42 16.21
CA ARG A 60 13.22 12.47 14.75
C ARG A 60 12.12 13.40 14.23
N GLN A 61 12.34 13.97 13.05
CA GLN A 61 11.29 14.73 12.37
C GLN A 61 10.13 13.80 11.97
N PRO A 62 8.87 14.23 12.12
CA PRO A 62 7.73 13.48 11.64
C PRO A 62 7.82 13.20 10.14
N THR A 63 7.51 11.98 9.75
CA THR A 63 7.36 11.53 8.36
C THR A 63 5.90 11.16 8.10
N ALA A 64 5.53 10.98 6.83
CA ALA A 64 4.23 10.43 6.49
C ALA A 64 3.98 9.07 7.15
N LEU A 65 5.02 8.26 7.34
CA LEU A 65 4.94 6.98 8.03
C LEU A 65 4.62 7.13 9.53
N SER A 66 5.32 7.99 10.28
CA SER A 66 4.96 8.23 11.70
C SER A 66 3.56 8.81 11.83
N ASP A 67 3.23 9.79 11.01
CA ASP A 67 1.92 10.42 11.01
C ASP A 67 0.82 9.40 10.76
N TRP A 68 1.05 8.48 9.83
CA TRP A 68 0.11 7.43 9.50
C TRP A 68 -0.11 6.47 10.67
N PHE A 69 0.94 6.06 11.38
CA PHE A 69 0.81 5.23 12.59
C PHE A 69 0.06 5.95 13.71
N GLU A 70 0.29 7.25 13.91
CA GLU A 70 -0.33 8.05 14.96
C GLU A 70 -1.79 8.40 14.65
N LYS A 71 -2.12 8.69 13.39
CA LYS A 71 -3.40 9.30 12.98
C LYS A 71 -4.36 8.31 12.32
N GLY A 72 -4.28 7.04 12.71
CA GLY A 72 -5.31 6.03 12.42
C GLY A 72 -5.11 5.20 11.16
N VAL A 73 -3.87 5.12 10.65
CA VAL A 73 -3.44 4.15 9.62
C VAL A 73 -4.34 4.08 8.39
N ALA A 74 -4.76 5.25 7.88
CA ALA A 74 -5.74 5.39 6.80
C ALA A 74 -5.33 4.68 5.51
N LYS A 75 -6.24 3.89 4.93
CA LYS A 75 -6.04 3.15 3.68
C LYS A 75 -7.17 3.48 2.72
N ILE A 76 -6.82 3.78 1.47
CA ILE A 76 -7.77 4.10 0.43
C ILE A 76 -7.61 3.09 -0.70
N CYS A 77 -8.66 2.31 -0.94
CA CYS A 77 -8.70 1.32 -2.01
C CYS A 77 -9.32 1.94 -3.27
N VAL A 78 -8.54 1.97 -4.34
CA VAL A 78 -8.96 2.37 -5.68
C VAL A 78 -8.74 1.21 -6.65
N TYR A 79 -9.18 1.34 -7.89
CA TYR A 79 -9.03 0.26 -8.86
C TYR A 79 -8.59 0.69 -10.26
N VAL A 80 -8.07 -0.30 -10.97
CA VAL A 80 -7.80 -0.30 -12.40
C VAL A 80 -8.43 -1.55 -13.04
N ASP A 81 -8.62 -1.51 -14.36
CA ASP A 81 -9.27 -2.58 -15.12
C ASP A 81 -8.31 -3.32 -16.07
N SER A 82 -6.99 -3.24 -15.84
CA SER A 82 -6.02 -4.04 -16.59
C SER A 82 -4.67 -4.16 -15.87
N GLU A 83 -3.90 -5.18 -16.25
CA GLU A 83 -2.52 -5.35 -15.80
C GLU A 83 -1.62 -4.20 -16.22
N GLU A 84 -1.72 -3.77 -17.48
CA GLU A 84 -1.00 -2.64 -18.06
C GLU A 84 -1.16 -1.38 -17.20
N ALA A 85 -2.40 -1.07 -16.82
CA ALA A 85 -2.70 0.08 -15.96
C ALA A 85 -2.08 -0.08 -14.56
N LEU A 86 -2.15 -1.28 -13.95
CA LEU A 86 -1.53 -1.54 -12.65
C LEU A 86 0.00 -1.33 -12.71
N LEU A 87 0.65 -1.88 -13.73
CA LEU A 87 2.09 -1.75 -13.93
C LEU A 87 2.52 -0.31 -14.26
N ALA A 88 1.66 0.45 -14.95
CA ALA A 88 1.89 1.87 -15.20
C ALA A 88 1.89 2.68 -13.89
N ILE A 89 0.94 2.39 -12.98
CA ILE A 89 0.90 3.03 -11.65
C ILE A 89 2.14 2.69 -10.83
N ASP A 90 2.58 1.42 -10.83
CA ASP A 90 3.81 0.99 -10.15
C ASP A 90 5.05 1.74 -10.68
N ARG A 91 5.15 1.91 -12.01
CA ARG A 91 6.23 2.67 -12.64
C ARG A 91 6.22 4.14 -12.22
N GLN A 92 5.06 4.79 -12.28
CA GLN A 92 4.91 6.20 -11.87
C GLN A 92 5.30 6.41 -10.41
N ALA A 93 4.91 5.50 -9.51
CA ALA A 93 5.30 5.55 -8.11
C ALA A 93 6.83 5.47 -7.94
N LYS A 94 7.47 4.52 -8.62
CA LYS A 94 8.93 4.35 -8.58
C LYS A 94 9.68 5.56 -9.13
N GLU A 95 9.21 6.14 -10.24
CA GLU A 95 9.76 7.37 -10.82
C GLU A 95 9.63 8.57 -9.87
N ALA A 96 8.56 8.61 -9.08
CA ALA A 96 8.35 9.62 -8.03
C ALA A 96 9.09 9.33 -6.71
N GLY A 97 9.87 8.25 -6.62
CA GLY A 97 10.57 7.88 -5.38
C GLY A 97 9.67 7.32 -4.28
N ILE A 98 8.47 6.84 -4.64
CA ILE A 98 7.50 6.22 -3.75
C ILE A 98 7.67 4.70 -3.84
N LEU A 99 7.81 4.05 -2.69
CA LEU A 99 7.82 2.59 -2.62
C LEU A 99 6.43 2.04 -2.94
N SER A 100 6.41 1.06 -3.84
CA SER A 100 5.21 0.34 -4.26
C SER A 100 5.45 -1.16 -4.08
N ALA A 101 4.59 -1.80 -3.29
CA ALA A 101 4.54 -3.24 -3.10
C ALA A 101 3.62 -3.85 -4.15
N LEU A 102 4.17 -4.26 -5.29
CA LEU A 102 3.44 -4.94 -6.35
C LEU A 102 3.28 -6.43 -6.01
N ILE A 103 2.04 -6.92 -5.94
CA ILE A 103 1.74 -8.30 -5.55
C ILE A 103 1.46 -9.16 -6.78
N CYS A 104 2.22 -10.24 -6.90
CA CYS A 104 1.97 -11.32 -7.84
C CYS A 104 1.42 -12.52 -7.08
N ASP A 105 0.20 -12.94 -7.41
CA ASP A 105 -0.33 -14.21 -6.94
C ASP A 105 0.29 -15.35 -7.74
N ALA A 106 0.71 -16.42 -7.06
CA ALA A 106 1.31 -17.58 -7.72
C ALA A 106 0.28 -18.42 -8.52
N GLY A 107 -1.01 -18.06 -8.50
CA GLY A 107 -2.04 -18.71 -9.30
C GLY A 107 -2.52 -20.07 -8.78
N MET A 108 -2.00 -20.52 -7.63
CA MET A 108 -2.26 -21.84 -7.05
C MET A 108 -3.73 -22.07 -6.64
N THR A 109 -4.55 -21.02 -6.56
CA THR A 109 -5.95 -21.13 -6.10
C THR A 109 -6.98 -20.63 -7.11
N GLU A 110 -6.71 -19.53 -7.83
CA GLU A 110 -7.73 -18.79 -8.60
C GLU A 110 -7.30 -18.43 -10.04
N PHE A 111 -6.02 -18.55 -10.38
CA PHE A 111 -5.50 -18.21 -11.72
C PHE A 111 -4.91 -19.41 -12.44
N HIS A 112 -5.38 -20.62 -12.13
CA HIS A 112 -5.03 -21.86 -12.85
C HIS A 112 -3.51 -22.13 -12.98
N GLY A 113 -2.71 -21.69 -12.00
CA GLY A 113 -1.26 -21.83 -12.01
C GLY A 113 -0.50 -20.73 -12.77
N GLU A 114 -1.19 -19.71 -13.29
CA GLU A 114 -0.56 -18.57 -13.95
C GLU A 114 -0.21 -17.47 -12.93
N PRO A 115 1.07 -17.05 -12.85
CA PRO A 115 1.46 -15.88 -12.07
C PRO A 115 0.71 -14.65 -12.55
N THR A 116 -0.03 -14.00 -11.65
CA THR A 116 -0.93 -12.90 -12.00
C THR A 116 -0.71 -11.71 -11.07
N TYR A 117 -0.46 -10.52 -11.61
CA TYR A 117 -0.40 -9.29 -10.81
C TYR A 117 -1.80 -8.85 -10.41
N THR A 118 -2.07 -8.83 -9.10
CA THR A 118 -3.43 -8.63 -8.56
C THR A 118 -3.67 -7.22 -8.04
N CYS A 119 -2.68 -6.64 -7.37
CA CYS A 119 -2.78 -5.33 -6.77
C CYS A 119 -1.39 -4.78 -6.43
N LEU A 120 -1.37 -3.51 -6.01
CA LEU A 120 -0.23 -2.92 -5.33
C LEU A 120 -0.68 -2.06 -4.15
N ALA A 121 0.25 -1.76 -3.26
CA ALA A 121 0.07 -0.71 -2.27
C ALA A 121 1.29 0.19 -2.23
N PHE A 122 1.06 1.48 -2.12
CA PHE A 122 2.14 2.41 -1.81
C PHE A 122 2.48 2.31 -0.33
N GLU A 123 3.69 2.73 0.01
CA GLU A 123 3.97 3.13 1.37
C GLU A 123 3.11 4.33 1.81
N PRO A 124 2.97 4.57 3.12
CA PRO A 124 2.32 5.78 3.60
C PRO A 124 3.01 7.06 3.11
N ARG A 125 2.20 7.96 2.57
CA ARG A 125 2.64 9.23 1.99
C ARG A 125 1.65 10.34 2.29
N TYR A 126 2.09 11.58 2.14
CA TYR A 126 1.20 12.73 2.20
C TYR A 126 0.32 12.78 0.94
N PRO A 127 -0.92 13.30 1.02
CA PRO A 127 -1.85 13.34 -0.11
C PRO A 127 -1.30 13.99 -1.37
N ASP A 128 -0.57 15.09 -1.24
CA ASP A 128 0.07 15.82 -2.34
C ASP A 128 1.12 15.00 -3.09
N GLU A 129 1.71 13.98 -2.46
CA GLU A 129 2.68 13.08 -3.09
C GLU A 129 1.99 11.95 -3.90
N VAL A 130 0.84 11.44 -3.44
CA VAL A 130 0.18 10.26 -4.04
C VAL A 130 -1.03 10.56 -4.91
N ASP A 131 -1.71 11.69 -4.69
CA ASP A 131 -2.87 12.11 -5.47
C ASP A 131 -2.55 12.40 -6.94
N PRO A 132 -1.36 12.93 -7.31
CA PRO A 132 -0.99 13.07 -8.71
C PRO A 132 -1.00 11.74 -9.49
N ILE A 133 -0.79 10.61 -8.80
CA ILE A 133 -0.71 9.27 -9.40
C ILE A 133 -2.06 8.54 -9.33
N THR A 134 -2.75 8.65 -8.19
CA THR A 134 -3.93 7.80 -7.87
C THR A 134 -5.22 8.57 -7.63
N GLY A 135 -5.18 9.90 -7.53
CA GLY A 135 -6.32 10.73 -7.12
C GLY A 135 -7.47 10.76 -8.15
N ALA A 136 -7.19 10.45 -9.41
CA ALA A 136 -8.20 10.32 -10.46
C ALA A 136 -8.79 8.90 -10.57
N LEU A 137 -8.23 7.92 -9.84
CA LEU A 137 -8.72 6.54 -9.89
C LEU A 137 -10.03 6.40 -9.09
N PRO A 138 -10.98 5.61 -9.59
CA PRO A 138 -12.23 5.36 -8.88
C PRO A 138 -12.02 4.49 -7.63
N LEU A 139 -12.85 4.72 -6.61
CA LEU A 139 -12.89 3.88 -5.40
C LEU A 139 -13.41 2.48 -5.74
N PHE A 140 -12.78 1.46 -5.15
CA PHE A 140 -13.11 0.04 -5.37
C PHE A 140 -14.35 -0.43 -4.61
#